data_AF-A0A7J2WST0-F1
#
_entry.id   AF-A0A7J2WST0-F1
#
_cell.length_a   1.000
_cell.length_b   1.000
_cell.length_c   1.000
_cell.angle_alpha   90.00
_cell.angle_beta   90.00
_cell.angle_gamma   90.00
#
_symmetry.space_group_name_H-M   'P 1'
#
loop_
_entity.id
_entity.type
_entity.pdbx_description
1 polymer ?
#
loop_
_entity_poly.entity_id
_entity_poly.type
_entity_poly.pdbx_seq_one_letter_code
_entity_poly.pdbx_strand_id
1 'polypeptide(L)'
;MSSRLTLALRLYSEGKVSFYSTDLEELAKMGLPYTKAPIFYNPRMRLNRDVAISIFSSLSLRSAADLMAASGVRALRLKAEGGAEEVLACDSNCLSAQIMKINVKLNNLSGIRVKCSDARLEAERIAWENERVDYIDLDPFGSPAPFLDSFLRAVKRGGIIGVTATDEPPLFGIYPDKLLRYYGVWGKKLPFCKEFGIRSLISFAIRTAARLDLAAEPLLSYGEGHYVRAYFKIERGAERSKRLLKELGWVLYSEGDFDDN
;
A
#
# COMPACT_ATOMS: atom_id res chain seq x y z
N MET A 1 23.95 -18.79 -29.46
CA MET A 1 24.29 -18.83 -28.01
C MET A 1 23.03 -18.52 -27.23
N SER A 2 22.47 -19.50 -26.53
CA SER A 2 21.29 -19.30 -25.67
C SER A 2 21.74 -18.44 -24.48
N SER A 3 21.39 -17.14 -24.50
CA SER A 3 21.58 -16.24 -23.36
C SER A 3 20.61 -16.67 -22.25
N ARG A 4 21.02 -17.65 -21.45
CA ARG A 4 20.27 -18.04 -20.25
C ARG A 4 20.24 -16.85 -19.31
N LEU A 5 19.03 -16.37 -19.01
CA LEU A 5 18.80 -15.38 -17.97
C LEU A 5 18.74 -16.14 -16.64
N THR A 6 19.82 -16.12 -15.87
CA THR A 6 19.85 -16.73 -14.54
C THR A 6 19.31 -15.70 -13.55
N LEU A 7 18.15 -15.97 -12.94
CA LEU A 7 17.65 -15.16 -11.83
C LEU A 7 18.17 -15.74 -10.51
N ALA A 8 19.06 -15.01 -9.84
CA ALA A 8 19.47 -15.36 -8.50
C ALA A 8 18.33 -15.12 -7.51
N LEU A 9 17.82 -16.20 -6.93
CA LEU A 9 16.82 -16.17 -5.88
C LEU A 9 17.45 -16.59 -4.56
N ARG A 10 17.05 -15.90 -3.49
CA ARG A 10 17.41 -16.25 -2.11
C ARG A 10 16.16 -16.54 -1.31
N LEU A 11 16.27 -17.51 -0.41
CA LEU A 11 15.25 -17.79 0.58
C LEU A 11 15.35 -16.77 1.72
N TYR A 12 14.26 -16.05 1.96
CA TYR A 12 14.08 -15.11 3.06
C TYR A 12 13.06 -15.65 4.05
N SER A 13 13.12 -15.15 5.28
CA SER A 13 12.10 -15.39 6.31
C SER A 13 11.66 -14.08 6.94
N GLU A 14 10.35 -13.90 7.10
CA GLU A 14 9.76 -12.77 7.81
C GLU A 14 8.48 -13.23 8.52
N GLY A 15 8.36 -12.96 9.82
CA GLY A 15 7.25 -13.48 10.62
C GLY A 15 7.26 -15.01 10.62
N LYS A 16 6.13 -15.63 10.30
CA LYS A 16 5.97 -17.09 10.25
C LYS A 16 6.18 -17.70 8.86
N VAL A 17 6.54 -16.90 7.86
CA VAL A 17 6.65 -17.36 6.47
C VAL A 17 8.08 -17.31 5.95
N SER A 18 8.40 -18.27 5.08
CA SER A 18 9.64 -18.29 4.31
C SER A 18 9.32 -18.18 2.82
N PHE A 19 10.08 -17.40 2.06
CA PHE A 19 9.74 -17.10 0.66
C PHE A 19 10.98 -16.79 -0.16
N TYR A 20 10.95 -17.15 -1.44
CA TYR A 20 11.95 -16.76 -2.40
C TYR A 20 11.70 -15.35 -2.93
N SER A 21 12.77 -14.57 -3.04
CA SER A 21 12.82 -13.28 -3.74
C SER A 21 14.18 -13.13 -4.41
N THR A 22 14.38 -12.09 -5.23
CA THR A 22 15.70 -11.78 -5.79
C THR A 22 16.75 -11.66 -4.68
N ASP A 23 17.93 -12.27 -4.90
CA ASP A 23 19.04 -12.15 -3.98
C ASP A 23 19.58 -10.71 -3.98
N LEU A 24 19.27 -9.97 -2.92
CA LEU A 24 19.68 -8.58 -2.74
C LEU A 24 21.20 -8.43 -2.58
N GLU A 25 21.92 -9.44 -2.08
CA GLU A 25 23.38 -9.37 -1.97
C GLU A 25 24.04 -9.51 -3.34
N GLU A 26 23.55 -10.41 -4.18
CA GLU A 26 24.03 -10.54 -5.55
C GLU A 26 23.71 -9.29 -6.38
N LEU A 27 22.50 -8.75 -6.23
CA LEU A 27 22.09 -7.50 -6.87
C LEU A 27 23.00 -6.33 -6.45
N ALA A 28 23.36 -6.25 -5.16
CA ALA A 28 24.29 -5.25 -4.66
C ALA A 28 25.73 -5.44 -5.19
N LYS A 29 26.21 -6.68 -5.32
CA LYS A 29 27.52 -6.99 -5.95
C LYS A 29 27.57 -6.54 -7.42
N MET A 30 26.43 -6.53 -8.10
CA MET A 30 26.30 -5.98 -9.46
C MET A 30 26.19 -4.45 -9.50
N GLY A 31 26.22 -3.76 -8.35
CA GLY A 31 26.04 -2.31 -8.26
C GLY A 31 24.62 -1.83 -8.52
N LEU A 32 23.63 -2.73 -8.49
CA LEU A 32 22.23 -2.41 -8.77
C LEU A 32 21.46 -2.14 -7.45
N PRO A 33 20.59 -1.12 -7.42
CA PRO A 33 19.76 -0.87 -6.24
C PRO A 33 18.67 -1.94 -6.10
N TYR A 34 18.20 -2.18 -4.87
CA TYR A 34 17.14 -3.15 -4.56
C TYR A 34 15.83 -2.90 -5.34
N THR A 35 15.57 -1.67 -5.79
CA THR A 35 14.41 -1.33 -6.64
C THR A 35 14.48 -1.93 -8.04
N LYS A 36 15.64 -2.49 -8.45
CA LYS A 36 15.83 -3.24 -9.70
C LYS A 36 15.66 -4.76 -9.53
N ALA A 37 15.32 -5.23 -8.33
CA ALA A 37 15.03 -6.64 -8.09
C ALA A 37 13.84 -7.11 -8.97
N PRO A 38 14.03 -8.11 -9.86
CA PRO A 38 12.94 -8.63 -10.68
C PRO A 38 11.78 -9.19 -9.85
N ILE A 39 12.09 -9.77 -8.69
CA ILE A 39 11.12 -10.19 -7.67
C ILE A 39 11.40 -9.36 -6.45
N PHE A 40 10.65 -8.29 -6.32
CA PHE A 40 10.91 -7.26 -5.33
C PHE A 40 10.60 -7.73 -3.91
N TYR A 41 11.52 -7.42 -3.00
CA TYR A 41 11.35 -7.52 -1.57
C TYR A 41 12.22 -6.46 -0.90
N ASN A 42 11.61 -5.69 0.02
CA ASN A 42 12.34 -4.73 0.84
C ASN A 42 12.23 -5.14 2.32
N PRO A 43 13.34 -5.60 2.95
CA PRO A 43 13.37 -5.93 4.37
C PRO A 43 13.02 -4.75 5.29
N ARG A 44 13.25 -3.50 4.84
CA ARG A 44 12.92 -2.29 5.63
C ARG A 44 11.41 -2.06 5.77
N MET A 45 10.59 -2.73 4.97
CA MET A 45 9.13 -2.65 5.02
C MET A 45 8.50 -3.63 6.03
N ARG A 46 9.30 -4.26 6.91
CA ARG A 46 8.81 -5.21 7.92
C ARG A 46 7.75 -4.59 8.84
N LEU A 47 8.02 -3.41 9.41
CA LEU A 47 7.05 -2.72 10.27
C LEU A 47 5.73 -2.44 9.54
N ASN A 48 5.79 -2.06 8.26
CA ASN A 48 4.60 -1.84 7.44
C ASN A 48 3.72 -3.09 7.36
N ARG A 49 4.34 -4.25 7.11
CA ARG A 49 3.64 -5.53 7.07
C ARG A 49 3.15 -5.95 8.45
N ASP A 50 3.96 -5.80 9.51
CA ASP A 50 3.56 -6.15 10.88
C ASP A 50 2.31 -5.39 11.33
N VAL A 51 2.23 -4.09 11.04
CA VAL A 51 1.04 -3.27 11.33
C VAL A 51 -0.15 -3.73 10.50
N ALA A 52 0.04 -4.05 9.21
CA ALA A 52 -1.03 -4.56 8.36
C ALA A 52 -1.61 -5.88 8.88
N ILE A 53 -0.75 -6.84 9.28
CA ILE A 53 -1.18 -8.10 9.89
C ILE A 53 -1.93 -7.85 11.20
N SER A 54 -1.42 -6.93 12.03
CA SER A 54 -2.04 -6.60 13.33
C SER A 54 -3.42 -5.98 13.18
N ILE A 55 -3.61 -5.06 12.22
CA ILE A 55 -4.92 -4.47 11.91
C ILE A 55 -5.88 -5.55 11.40
N PHE A 56 -5.42 -6.40 10.48
CA PHE A 56 -6.23 -7.46 9.90
C PHE A 56 -6.77 -8.41 10.97
N SER A 57 -5.89 -8.91 11.84
CA SER A 57 -6.24 -9.85 12.90
C SER A 57 -7.10 -9.21 13.99
N SER A 58 -6.76 -7.99 14.43
CA SER A 58 -7.49 -7.31 15.51
C SER A 58 -8.92 -6.95 15.14
N LEU A 59 -9.18 -6.71 13.85
CA LEU A 59 -10.52 -6.39 13.33
C LEU A 59 -11.28 -7.63 12.85
N SER A 60 -10.73 -8.84 13.03
CA SER A 60 -11.36 -10.11 12.62
C SER A 60 -11.82 -10.11 11.15
N LEU A 61 -11.00 -9.52 10.27
CA LEU A 61 -11.25 -9.50 8.83
C LEU A 61 -11.02 -10.91 8.25
N ARG A 62 -11.74 -11.28 7.18
CA ARG A 62 -11.69 -12.65 6.66
C ARG A 62 -11.10 -12.74 5.27
N SER A 63 -11.40 -11.80 4.38
CA SER A 63 -10.83 -11.77 3.03
C SER A 63 -9.87 -10.59 2.81
N ALA A 64 -8.78 -10.86 2.11
CA ALA A 64 -7.76 -9.86 1.80
C ALA A 64 -7.40 -9.81 0.30
N ALA A 65 -6.94 -8.65 -0.16
CA ALA A 65 -6.26 -8.53 -1.45
C ALA A 65 -4.95 -7.73 -1.31
N ASP A 66 -3.89 -8.27 -1.91
CA ASP A 66 -2.59 -7.65 -2.09
C ASP A 66 -2.32 -7.61 -3.60
N LEU A 67 -2.62 -6.47 -4.23
CA LEU A 67 -2.64 -6.35 -5.69
C LEU A 67 -1.30 -5.86 -6.29
N MET A 68 -0.30 -5.64 -5.43
CA MET A 68 1.06 -5.24 -5.78
C MET A 68 2.06 -6.10 -5.01
N ALA A 69 1.80 -7.42 -5.02
CA ALA A 69 2.31 -8.34 -4.03
C ALA A 69 3.80 -8.69 -4.17
N ALA A 70 4.40 -8.48 -5.34
CA ALA A 70 5.79 -8.80 -5.63
C ALA A 70 6.19 -10.24 -5.23
N SER A 71 6.98 -10.41 -4.16
CA SER A 71 7.34 -11.75 -3.64
C SER A 71 6.18 -12.50 -2.98
N GLY A 72 5.07 -11.80 -2.70
CA GLY A 72 3.89 -12.30 -2.01
C GLY A 72 4.00 -12.26 -0.49
N VAL A 73 5.08 -11.71 0.08
CA VAL A 73 5.34 -11.77 1.53
C VAL A 73 4.16 -11.26 2.37
N ARG A 74 3.48 -10.18 1.96
CA ARG A 74 2.32 -9.65 2.70
C ARG A 74 1.12 -10.61 2.59
N ALA A 75 0.77 -11.06 1.39
CA ALA A 75 -0.29 -12.07 1.19
C ALA A 75 -0.06 -13.37 1.99
N LEU A 76 1.18 -13.89 1.99
CA LEU A 76 1.56 -15.08 2.74
C LEU A 76 1.38 -14.86 4.25
N ARG A 77 1.81 -13.71 4.77
CA ARG A 77 1.67 -13.36 6.19
C ARG A 77 0.22 -13.11 6.59
N LEU A 78 -0.59 -12.48 5.75
CA LEU A 78 -2.04 -12.31 5.99
C LEU A 78 -2.73 -13.67 6.16
N LYS A 79 -2.33 -14.67 5.38
CA LYS A 79 -2.83 -16.04 5.50
C LYS A 79 -2.27 -16.76 6.75
N ALA A 80 -0.95 -16.75 6.95
CA ALA A 80 -0.28 -17.55 7.98
C ALA A 80 -0.38 -16.97 9.40
N GLU A 81 -0.43 -15.65 9.53
CA GLU A 81 -0.41 -14.92 10.80
C GLU A 81 -1.72 -14.18 11.04
N GLY A 82 -2.30 -13.59 10.00
CA GLY A 82 -3.54 -12.80 10.10
C GLY A 82 -4.82 -13.63 10.19
N GLY A 83 -4.77 -14.91 9.83
CA GLY A 83 -5.94 -15.79 9.84
C GLY A 83 -6.91 -15.57 8.68
N ALA A 84 -6.46 -14.96 7.58
CA ALA A 84 -7.30 -14.75 6.41
C ALA A 84 -7.84 -16.09 5.85
N GLU A 85 -9.13 -16.13 5.53
CA GLU A 85 -9.78 -17.27 4.88
C GLU A 85 -9.41 -17.32 3.40
N GLU A 86 -9.52 -16.18 2.71
CA GLU A 86 -9.19 -16.05 1.30
C GLU A 86 -8.30 -14.83 1.06
N VAL A 87 -7.22 -15.01 0.32
CA VAL A 87 -6.30 -13.94 -0.08
C VAL A 87 -6.14 -13.94 -1.59
N LEU A 88 -6.40 -12.79 -2.22
CA LEU A 88 -6.01 -12.56 -3.60
C LEU A 88 -4.64 -11.86 -3.64
N ALA A 89 -3.64 -12.53 -4.20
CA ALA A 89 -2.33 -11.96 -4.46
C ALA A 89 -2.17 -11.70 -5.96
N CYS A 90 -1.83 -10.47 -6.33
CA CYS A 90 -1.65 -10.08 -7.73
C CYS A 90 -0.38 -9.25 -7.91
N ASP A 91 0.24 -9.40 -9.06
CA ASP A 91 1.33 -8.53 -9.51
C ASP A 91 1.30 -8.43 -11.04
N SER A 92 1.67 -7.27 -11.59
CA SER A 92 1.77 -7.07 -13.05
C SER A 92 2.91 -7.86 -13.68
N ASN A 93 3.94 -8.20 -12.91
CA ASN A 93 5.04 -9.03 -13.36
C ASN A 93 4.66 -10.51 -13.22
N CYS A 94 4.46 -11.19 -14.36
CA CYS A 94 4.11 -12.61 -14.33
C CYS A 94 5.20 -13.48 -13.72
N LEU A 95 6.47 -13.06 -13.71
CA LEU A 95 7.53 -13.77 -12.99
C LEU A 95 7.30 -13.70 -11.48
N SER A 96 6.94 -12.53 -10.94
CA SER A 96 6.50 -12.39 -9.54
C SER A 96 5.33 -13.32 -9.24
N ALA A 97 4.32 -13.38 -10.12
CA ALA A 97 3.20 -14.30 -9.94
C ALA A 97 3.61 -15.79 -9.92
N GLN A 98 4.59 -16.21 -10.73
CA GLN A 98 5.09 -17.58 -10.66
C GLN A 98 5.86 -17.84 -9.36
N ILE A 99 6.74 -16.92 -8.94
CA ILE A 99 7.48 -17.06 -7.68
C ILE A 99 6.54 -17.03 -6.47
N MET A 100 5.50 -16.20 -6.49
CA MET A 100 4.45 -16.21 -5.47
C MET A 100 3.78 -17.58 -5.35
N LYS A 101 3.45 -18.25 -6.47
CA LYS A 101 2.88 -19.61 -6.43
C LYS A 101 3.84 -20.62 -5.80
N ILE A 102 5.15 -20.49 -6.05
CA ILE A 102 6.18 -21.31 -5.40
C ILE A 102 6.20 -21.02 -3.90
N ASN A 103 6.15 -19.74 -3.51
CA ASN A 103 6.18 -19.32 -2.10
C ASN A 103 4.92 -19.76 -1.34
N VAL A 104 3.74 -19.74 -1.97
CA VAL A 104 2.50 -20.29 -1.39
C VAL A 104 2.68 -21.78 -1.07
N LYS A 105 3.21 -22.55 -2.02
CA LYS A 105 3.48 -23.99 -1.84
C LYS A 105 4.54 -24.24 -0.77
N LEU A 106 5.61 -23.45 -0.74
CA LEU A 106 6.69 -23.55 0.23
C LEU A 106 6.19 -23.44 1.68
N ASN A 107 5.17 -22.62 1.92
CA ASN A 107 4.57 -22.45 3.25
C ASN A 107 3.38 -23.38 3.52
N ASN A 108 3.07 -24.32 2.61
CA ASN A 108 1.89 -25.19 2.68
C ASN A 108 0.56 -24.43 2.91
N LEU A 109 0.42 -23.25 2.30
CA LEU A 109 -0.76 -22.41 2.46
C LEU A 109 -1.82 -22.72 1.39
N SER A 110 -3.08 -22.75 1.81
CA SER A 110 -4.27 -22.83 0.96
C SER A 110 -5.07 -21.53 1.00
N GLY A 111 -6.07 -21.35 0.11
CA GLY A 111 -6.90 -20.14 0.09
C GLY A 111 -6.16 -18.87 -0.36
N ILE A 112 -5.01 -19.00 -1.05
CA ILE A 112 -4.34 -17.89 -1.72
C ILE A 112 -4.49 -18.05 -3.22
N ARG A 113 -5.22 -17.14 -3.88
CA ARG A 113 -5.35 -17.08 -5.34
C ARG A 113 -4.28 -16.14 -5.88
N VAL A 114 -3.45 -16.62 -6.81
CA VAL A 114 -2.38 -15.82 -7.41
C VAL A 114 -2.73 -15.45 -8.87
N LYS A 115 -2.72 -14.15 -9.18
CA LYS A 115 -2.96 -13.62 -10.54
C LYS A 115 -1.77 -12.81 -11.06
N CYS A 116 -1.62 -12.79 -12.38
CA CYS A 116 -0.77 -11.83 -13.08
C CYS A 116 -1.70 -10.83 -13.79
N SER A 117 -1.77 -9.59 -13.32
CA SER A 117 -2.67 -8.55 -13.84
C SER A 117 -2.22 -7.16 -13.41
N ASP A 118 -2.66 -6.12 -14.11
CA ASP A 118 -2.56 -4.74 -13.63
C ASP A 118 -3.42 -4.56 -12.37
N ALA A 119 -2.87 -3.90 -11.36
CA ALA A 119 -3.51 -3.75 -10.06
C ALA A 119 -4.85 -3.00 -10.12
N ARG A 120 -4.99 -1.99 -11.00
CA ARG A 120 -6.25 -1.23 -11.17
C ARG A 120 -7.28 -2.09 -11.87
N LEU A 121 -6.88 -2.79 -12.92
CA LEU A 121 -7.76 -3.71 -13.64
C LEU A 121 -8.32 -4.78 -12.68
N GLU A 122 -7.46 -5.37 -11.86
CA GLU A 122 -7.90 -6.38 -10.90
C GLU A 122 -8.78 -5.79 -9.79
N ALA A 123 -8.48 -4.58 -9.29
CA ALA A 123 -9.34 -3.89 -8.32
C ALA A 123 -10.74 -3.58 -8.88
N GLU A 124 -10.83 -3.08 -10.12
CA GLU A 124 -12.11 -2.85 -10.79
C GLU A 124 -12.86 -4.16 -11.05
N ARG A 125 -12.15 -5.23 -11.41
CA ARG A 125 -12.73 -6.56 -11.57
C ARG A 125 -13.35 -7.07 -10.28
N ILE A 126 -12.64 -6.98 -9.15
CA ILE A 126 -13.17 -7.34 -7.82
C ILE A 126 -14.47 -6.57 -7.54
N ALA A 127 -14.51 -5.28 -7.87
CA ALA A 127 -15.69 -4.45 -7.67
C ALA A 127 -16.86 -4.83 -8.59
N TRP A 128 -16.58 -5.13 -9.87
CA TRP A 128 -17.56 -5.47 -10.89
C TRP A 128 -18.16 -6.87 -10.68
N GLU A 129 -17.34 -7.86 -10.33
CA GLU A 129 -17.75 -9.25 -10.03
C GLU A 129 -18.39 -9.39 -8.63
N ASN A 130 -18.49 -8.29 -7.88
CA ASN A 130 -18.99 -8.26 -6.50
C ASN A 130 -18.20 -9.15 -5.52
N GLU A 131 -16.90 -9.33 -5.77
CA GLU A 131 -15.96 -10.10 -4.94
C GLU A 131 -15.20 -9.24 -3.91
N ARG A 132 -15.77 -8.08 -3.54
CA ARG A 132 -15.14 -7.10 -2.64
C ARG A 132 -14.55 -7.76 -1.39
N VAL A 133 -13.41 -7.26 -0.94
CA VAL A 133 -12.64 -7.83 0.19
C VAL A 133 -12.79 -7.03 1.48
N ASP A 134 -12.57 -7.68 2.62
CA ASP A 134 -12.57 -7.02 3.93
C ASP A 134 -11.32 -6.15 4.13
N TYR A 135 -10.20 -6.53 3.53
CA TYR A 135 -8.94 -5.80 3.57
C TYR A 135 -8.30 -5.69 2.19
N ILE A 136 -7.84 -4.51 1.79
CA ILE A 136 -6.97 -4.36 0.60
C ILE A 136 -5.75 -3.50 0.92
N ASP A 137 -4.61 -3.87 0.37
CA ASP A 137 -3.36 -3.13 0.53
C ASP A 137 -2.94 -2.44 -0.77
N LEU A 138 -2.82 -1.11 -0.74
CA LEU A 138 -2.26 -0.29 -1.80
C LEU A 138 -0.83 0.11 -1.43
N ASP A 139 0.15 -0.63 -1.93
CA ASP A 139 1.58 -0.48 -1.61
C ASP A 139 2.44 -0.31 -2.88
N PRO A 140 2.27 0.79 -3.64
CA PRO A 140 2.98 1.00 -4.89
C PRO A 140 4.41 1.47 -4.68
N PHE A 141 5.20 1.38 -5.74
CA PHE A 141 6.39 2.21 -5.87
C PHE A 141 6.02 3.67 -6.11
N GLY A 142 6.31 4.52 -5.13
CA GLY A 142 6.04 5.95 -5.21
C GLY A 142 4.64 6.31 -4.74
N SER A 143 3.83 6.87 -5.63
CA SER A 143 2.53 7.45 -5.26
C SER A 143 1.37 6.46 -5.39
N PRO A 144 0.46 6.39 -4.41
CA PRO A 144 -0.82 5.69 -4.51
C PRO A 144 -1.87 6.43 -5.32
N ALA A 145 -1.65 7.71 -5.65
CA ALA A 145 -2.68 8.54 -6.29
C ALA A 145 -3.27 7.95 -7.57
N PRO A 146 -2.50 7.32 -8.49
CA PRO A 146 -3.04 6.76 -9.72
C PRO A 146 -3.93 5.50 -9.55
N PHE A 147 -4.02 4.94 -8.35
CA PHE A 147 -4.64 3.63 -8.10
C PHE A 147 -5.83 3.71 -7.13
N LEU A 148 -5.89 4.76 -6.33
CA LEU A 148 -6.72 4.76 -5.12
C LEU A 148 -8.22 4.62 -5.41
N ASP A 149 -8.72 5.23 -6.48
CA ASP A 149 -10.14 5.15 -6.85
C ASP A 149 -10.60 3.72 -7.15
N SER A 150 -9.82 2.95 -7.93
CA SER A 150 -10.12 1.55 -8.20
C SER A 150 -10.04 0.68 -6.95
N PHE A 151 -9.04 0.90 -6.10
CA PHE A 151 -8.88 0.15 -4.86
C PHE A 151 -10.03 0.42 -3.88
N LEU A 152 -10.49 1.66 -3.76
CA LEU A 152 -11.64 2.01 -2.92
C LEU A 152 -12.92 1.26 -3.33
N ARG A 153 -13.14 1.03 -4.63
CA ARG A 153 -14.31 0.28 -5.14
C ARG A 153 -14.25 -1.21 -4.79
N ALA A 154 -13.05 -1.76 -4.63
CA ALA A 154 -12.78 -3.16 -4.31
C ALA A 154 -13.01 -3.52 -2.82
N VAL A 155 -13.21 -2.53 -1.95
CA VAL A 155 -13.43 -2.75 -0.51
C VAL A 155 -14.91 -2.94 -0.19
N LYS A 156 -15.21 -3.91 0.69
CA LYS A 156 -16.55 -4.06 1.28
C LYS A 156 -16.91 -2.83 2.09
N ARG A 157 -18.22 -2.61 2.30
CA ARG A 157 -18.66 -1.66 3.31
C ARG A 157 -18.19 -2.14 4.69
N GLY A 158 -17.57 -1.25 5.45
CA GLY A 158 -16.95 -1.55 6.74
C GLY A 158 -15.56 -2.19 6.63
N GLY A 159 -15.09 -2.50 5.42
CA GLY A 159 -13.75 -3.03 5.18
C GLY A 159 -12.67 -1.97 5.27
N ILE A 160 -11.42 -2.40 5.23
CA ILE A 160 -10.23 -1.59 5.47
C ILE A 160 -9.38 -1.49 4.20
N ILE A 161 -8.85 -0.31 3.93
CA ILE A 161 -7.76 -0.12 2.97
C ILE A 161 -6.53 0.41 3.70
N GLY A 162 -5.39 -0.23 3.47
CA GLY A 162 -4.07 0.31 3.82
C GLY A 162 -3.45 1.00 2.61
N VAL A 163 -2.98 2.23 2.77
CA VAL A 163 -2.39 3.04 1.69
C VAL A 163 -0.98 3.46 2.07
N THR A 164 0.02 2.96 1.37
CA THR A 164 1.41 3.43 1.46
C THR A 164 1.68 4.47 0.39
N ALA A 165 2.43 5.52 0.74
CA ALA A 165 3.11 6.37 -0.22
C ALA A 165 4.60 6.43 0.09
N THR A 166 5.44 6.12 -0.89
CA THR A 166 6.90 6.21 -0.79
C THR A 166 7.46 7.39 -1.59
N ASP A 167 6.61 8.21 -2.21
CA ASP A 167 7.00 9.48 -2.84
C ASP A 167 7.00 10.62 -1.83
N GLU A 168 7.90 10.52 -0.86
CA GLU A 168 8.08 11.53 0.19
C GLU A 168 8.34 12.94 -0.33
N PRO A 169 9.19 13.19 -1.36
CA PRO A 169 9.53 14.56 -1.70
C PRO A 169 8.32 15.41 -2.12
N PRO A 170 7.38 14.93 -2.95
CA PRO A 170 6.09 15.59 -3.13
C PRO A 170 5.31 15.80 -1.83
N LEU A 171 5.08 14.74 -1.04
CA LEU A 171 4.27 14.79 0.18
C LEU A 171 4.85 15.72 1.25
N PHE A 172 6.17 15.91 1.26
CA PHE A 172 6.87 16.81 2.17
C PHE A 172 6.98 18.24 1.63
N GLY A 173 6.29 18.57 0.52
CA GLY A 173 6.28 19.90 -0.07
C GLY A 173 7.58 20.32 -0.75
N ILE A 174 8.49 19.37 -1.04
CA ILE A 174 9.73 19.63 -1.79
C ILE A 174 9.42 19.85 -3.28
N TYR A 175 8.39 19.17 -3.81
CA TYR A 175 7.91 19.34 -5.18
C TYR A 175 6.44 19.78 -5.20
N PRO A 176 6.13 21.07 -4.96
CA PRO A 176 4.77 21.59 -4.82
C PRO A 176 3.86 21.29 -6.02
N ASP A 177 4.34 21.41 -7.25
CA ASP A 177 3.55 21.12 -8.45
C ASP A 177 3.14 19.64 -8.53
N LYS A 178 4.03 18.74 -8.12
CA LYS A 178 3.72 17.31 -8.06
C LYS A 178 2.77 16.99 -6.91
N LEU A 179 2.94 17.64 -5.74
CA LEU A 179 2.01 17.55 -4.62
C LEU A 179 0.60 17.97 -5.05
N LEU A 180 0.48 19.10 -5.75
CA LEU A 180 -0.79 19.60 -6.27
C LEU A 180 -1.41 18.64 -7.28
N ARG A 181 -0.63 18.18 -8.27
CA ARG A 181 -1.15 17.29 -9.32
C ARG A 181 -1.61 15.94 -8.79
N TYR A 182 -0.86 15.35 -7.85
CA TYR A 182 -1.15 13.98 -7.38
C TYR A 182 -2.12 13.96 -6.22
N TYR A 183 -1.96 14.88 -5.27
CA TYR A 183 -2.73 14.86 -4.04
C TYR A 183 -3.76 15.99 -3.99
N GLY A 184 -3.73 16.99 -4.89
CA GLY A 184 -4.63 18.15 -4.82
C GLY A 184 -4.38 18.99 -3.57
N VAL A 185 -3.14 19.03 -3.09
CA VAL A 185 -2.70 19.82 -1.94
C VAL A 185 -1.65 20.81 -2.41
N TRP A 186 -1.68 22.02 -1.88
CA TRP A 186 -0.64 23.01 -2.10
C TRP A 186 0.15 23.23 -0.82
N GLY A 187 1.48 23.31 -0.94
CA GLY A 187 2.34 23.58 0.21
C GLY A 187 3.82 23.55 -0.17
N LYS A 188 4.64 24.09 0.74
CA LYS A 188 6.11 24.04 0.70
C LYS A 188 6.63 23.09 1.78
N LYS A 189 7.94 22.84 1.79
CA LYS A 189 8.58 22.08 2.87
C LYS A 189 8.45 22.81 4.21
N LEU A 190 7.88 22.13 5.19
CA LEU A 190 7.67 22.60 6.56
C LEU A 190 8.53 21.82 7.56
N PRO A 191 8.82 22.35 8.76
CA PRO A 191 9.56 21.60 9.80
C PRO A 191 8.88 20.27 10.17
N PHE A 192 7.54 20.26 10.18
CA PHE A 192 6.70 19.08 10.44
C PHE A 192 6.26 18.37 9.14
N CYS A 193 7.15 18.30 8.14
CA CYS A 193 6.84 17.77 6.80
C CYS A 193 6.26 16.34 6.79
N LYS A 194 6.66 15.46 7.72
CA LYS A 194 6.09 14.10 7.82
C LYS A 194 4.60 14.12 8.14
N GLU A 195 4.22 14.89 9.16
CA GLU A 195 2.81 15.08 9.56
C GLU A 195 2.02 15.77 8.45
N PHE A 196 2.61 16.78 7.80
CA PHE A 196 2.02 17.44 6.63
C PHE A 196 1.76 16.45 5.49
N GLY A 197 2.71 15.56 5.20
CA GLY A 197 2.57 14.52 4.18
C GLY A 197 1.49 13.49 4.53
N ILE A 198 1.42 13.04 5.79
CA ILE A 198 0.36 12.15 6.28
C ILE A 198 -1.01 12.80 6.08
N ARG A 199 -1.19 14.06 6.51
CA ARG A 199 -2.47 14.78 6.36
C ARG A 199 -2.81 15.05 4.90
N SER A 200 -1.80 15.27 4.05
CA SER A 200 -1.99 15.39 2.61
C SER A 200 -2.52 14.10 1.99
N LEU A 201 -1.95 12.95 2.37
CA LEU A 201 -2.42 11.63 1.94
C LEU A 201 -3.85 11.34 2.43
N ILE A 202 -4.15 11.67 3.69
CA ILE A 202 -5.49 11.51 4.28
C ILE A 202 -6.52 12.39 3.55
N SER A 203 -6.21 13.68 3.35
CA SER A 203 -7.08 14.61 2.62
C SER A 203 -7.35 14.13 1.19
N PHE A 204 -6.31 13.64 0.51
CA PHE A 204 -6.44 13.06 -0.82
C PHE A 204 -7.35 11.83 -0.82
N ALA A 205 -7.19 10.92 0.13
CA ALA A 205 -8.02 9.73 0.23
C ALA A 205 -9.50 10.05 0.51
N ILE A 206 -9.77 10.99 1.43
CA ILE A 206 -11.12 11.45 1.74
C ILE A 206 -11.79 12.06 0.51
N ARG A 207 -11.11 12.98 -0.19
CA ARG A 207 -11.64 13.60 -1.42
C ARG A 207 -11.86 12.59 -2.54
N THR A 208 -10.95 11.63 -2.70
CA THR A 208 -11.07 10.58 -3.71
C THR A 208 -12.27 9.67 -3.42
N ALA A 209 -12.43 9.22 -2.17
CA ALA A 209 -13.58 8.43 -1.75
C ALA A 209 -14.90 9.19 -1.93
N ALA A 210 -14.93 10.48 -1.58
CA ALA A 210 -16.15 11.28 -1.67
C ALA A 210 -16.70 11.40 -3.09
N ARG A 211 -15.83 11.47 -4.11
CA ARG A 211 -16.23 11.43 -5.54
C ARG A 211 -16.93 10.13 -5.95
N LEU A 212 -16.81 9.07 -5.14
CA LEU A 212 -17.34 7.74 -5.38
C LEU A 212 -18.55 7.42 -4.49
N ASP A 213 -19.09 8.42 -3.76
CA ASP A 213 -20.08 8.24 -2.68
C ASP A 213 -19.60 7.28 -1.58
N LEU A 214 -18.28 7.26 -1.34
CA LEU A 214 -17.63 6.52 -0.27
C LEU A 214 -17.08 7.47 0.79
N ALA A 215 -16.98 6.99 2.02
CA ALA A 215 -16.32 7.66 3.13
C ALA A 215 -15.09 6.86 3.54
N ALA A 216 -13.90 7.44 3.40
CA ALA A 216 -12.64 6.86 3.88
C ALA A 216 -12.34 7.42 5.28
N GLU A 217 -12.84 6.76 6.31
CA GLU A 217 -12.68 7.15 7.72
C GLU A 217 -11.26 6.77 8.20
N PRO A 218 -10.38 7.73 8.54
CA PRO A 218 -9.02 7.42 8.99
C PRO A 218 -9.03 6.62 10.30
N LEU A 219 -8.22 5.56 10.38
CA LEU A 219 -8.09 4.71 11.56
C LEU A 219 -6.72 4.83 12.23
N LEU A 220 -5.66 4.78 11.41
CA LEU A 220 -4.28 4.82 11.86
C LEU A 220 -3.44 5.47 10.76
N SER A 221 -2.48 6.30 11.13
CA SER A 221 -1.48 6.80 10.20
C SER A 221 -0.13 6.98 10.88
N TYR A 222 0.95 6.80 10.13
CA TYR A 222 2.30 7.02 10.62
C TYR A 222 3.26 7.27 9.45
N GLY A 223 4.42 7.86 9.76
CA GLY A 223 5.53 8.04 8.82
C GLY A 223 6.76 7.36 9.39
N GLU A 224 7.34 6.43 8.64
CA GLU A 224 8.48 5.62 9.07
C GLU A 224 9.53 5.55 7.97
N GLY A 225 10.79 5.80 8.33
CA GLY A 225 11.89 5.80 7.36
C GLY A 225 11.58 6.69 6.16
N HIS A 226 11.33 6.05 5.00
CA HIS A 226 11.08 6.67 3.71
C HIS A 226 9.67 6.45 3.13
N TYR A 227 8.67 6.29 4.00
CA TYR A 227 7.27 6.17 3.57
C TYR A 227 6.31 6.76 4.60
N VAL A 228 5.14 7.14 4.11
CA VAL A 228 3.96 7.41 4.95
C VAL A 228 2.89 6.37 4.68
N ARG A 229 2.14 6.04 5.73
CA ARG A 229 1.10 5.01 5.71
C ARG A 229 -0.16 5.55 6.38
N ALA A 230 -1.31 5.26 5.79
CA ALA A 230 -2.60 5.51 6.40
C ALA A 230 -3.56 4.34 6.16
N TYR A 231 -4.38 4.03 7.15
CA TYR A 231 -5.43 3.03 7.08
C TYR A 231 -6.78 3.70 7.19
N PHE A 232 -7.72 3.27 6.35
CA PHE A 232 -9.06 3.83 6.31
C PHE A 232 -10.10 2.72 6.38
N LYS A 233 -11.14 2.94 7.17
CA LYS A 233 -12.37 2.17 7.10
C LYS A 233 -13.25 2.77 5.99
N ILE A 234 -13.71 1.92 5.08
CA ILE A 234 -14.52 2.34 3.94
C ILE A 234 -16.00 2.15 4.24
N GLU A 235 -16.72 3.26 4.34
CA GLU A 235 -18.17 3.30 4.46
C GLU A 235 -18.80 3.81 3.16
N ARG A 236 -20.10 3.55 3.00
CA ARG A 236 -20.87 3.94 1.81
C ARG A 236 -21.88 5.02 2.17
N GLY A 237 -22.10 5.96 1.26
CA GLY A 237 -23.14 6.98 1.32
C GLY A 237 -22.60 8.41 1.32
N ALA A 238 -23.21 9.26 0.50
CA ALA A 238 -22.86 10.66 0.30
C ALA A 238 -22.89 11.49 1.60
N GLU A 239 -23.83 11.22 2.53
CA GLU A 239 -23.90 11.98 3.77
C GLU A 239 -22.70 11.74 4.69
N ARG A 240 -22.15 10.52 4.71
CA ARG A 240 -20.93 10.23 5.48
C ARG A 240 -19.72 10.89 4.84
N SER A 241 -19.61 10.83 3.51
CA SER A 241 -18.48 11.46 2.80
C SER A 241 -18.50 12.99 2.97
N LYS A 242 -19.67 13.62 2.90
CA LYS A 242 -19.85 15.06 3.19
C LYS A 242 -19.39 15.44 4.60
N ARG A 243 -19.63 14.60 5.61
CA ARG A 243 -19.15 14.86 6.98
C ARG A 243 -17.62 14.87 7.04
N LEU A 244 -16.97 13.85 6.47
CA LEU A 244 -15.49 13.81 6.43
C LEU A 244 -14.89 14.98 5.65
N LEU A 245 -15.53 15.42 4.56
CA LEU A 245 -15.08 16.59 3.80
C LEU A 245 -15.08 17.89 4.64
N LYS A 246 -15.99 18.01 5.62
CA LYS A 246 -16.04 19.18 6.52
C LYS A 246 -14.91 19.20 7.55
N GLU A 247 -14.29 18.07 7.83
CA GLU A 247 -13.13 17.95 8.72
C GLU A 247 -11.81 18.34 8.02
N LEU A 248 -11.84 18.54 6.70
CA LEU A 248 -10.66 19.00 5.96
C LEU A 248 -10.44 20.48 6.19
N GLY A 249 -9.17 20.87 6.31
CA GLY A 249 -8.77 22.24 6.55
C GLY A 249 -7.39 22.56 5.99
N TRP A 250 -6.86 23.70 6.40
CA TRP A 250 -5.58 24.25 5.94
C TRP A 250 -4.66 24.50 7.13
N VAL A 251 -3.36 24.47 6.89
CA VAL A 251 -2.35 24.89 7.86
C VAL A 251 -1.73 26.19 7.35
N LEU A 252 -1.75 27.21 8.19
CA LEU A 252 -0.99 28.44 7.99
C LEU A 252 0.28 28.34 8.83
N TYR A 253 1.43 28.57 8.22
CA TYR A 253 2.73 28.52 8.88
C TYR A 253 3.52 29.77 8.53
N SER A 254 3.97 30.49 9.55
CA SER A 254 4.87 31.63 9.43
C SER A 254 6.27 31.21 9.86
N GLU A 255 7.28 31.62 9.10
CA GLU A 255 8.68 31.54 9.51
C GLU A 255 9.02 32.88 10.17
N GLY A 256 9.12 32.90 11.51
CA GLY A 256 9.48 34.10 12.26
C GLY A 256 9.61 33.80 13.75
N ASP A 257 10.57 34.48 14.40
CA ASP A 257 10.72 34.48 15.85
C ASP A 257 9.43 35.01 16.46
N PHE A 258 8.90 34.28 17.44
CA PHE A 258 7.90 34.87 18.33
C PHE A 258 8.66 35.95 19.10
N ASP A 259 8.58 37.20 18.65
CA ASP A 259 8.92 38.33 19.51
C ASP A 259 7.91 38.28 20.67
N ASP A 260 8.35 37.66 21.77
CA ASP A 260 7.71 37.72 23.07
C ASP A 260 7.74 39.20 23.52
N ASN A 261 6.70 39.96 23.13
CA ASN A 261 6.40 41.27 23.73
C ASN A 261 5.99 41.10 25.20
#